data_AF-A0A5B0QGB4-F1
#
_entry.id   AF-A0A5B0QGB4-F1
#
_cell.length_a   1.000
_cell.length_b   1.000
_cell.length_c   1.000
_cell.angle_alpha   90.00
_cell.angle_beta   90.00
_cell.angle_gamma   90.00
#
_symmetry.space_group_name_H-M   'P 1'
#
loop_
_entity.id
_entity.type
_entity.pdbx_description
1 polymer ?
#
loop_
_entity_poly.entity_id
_entity_poly.type
_entity_poly.pdbx_seq_one_letter_code
_entity_poly.pdbx_strand_id
1 'polypeptide(L)'
;MRDVIDGRQTKIIATGGAINKITFQEGKLPMIENEVVAISDTCSLIVRNLHQQVVTKDLIKSGVAELFKQCPGKCGSVKVPSNPKVSVLVKMRAPAGTQWEAWNADAELNKPYCYQPNGEPEVKSKYDCIKAYNQIPIDSQGHLTHKSKGLLTQMGVTFGSCTVSPQSHINSNCSV
;
A
#
# COMPACT_ATOMS: atom_id res chain seq x y z
N MET A 1 -12.94 -18.99 -30.46
CA MET A 1 -12.72 -19.76 -29.22
C MET A 1 -12.10 -18.80 -28.23
N ARG A 2 -12.89 -18.18 -27.34
CA ARG A 2 -12.39 -17.33 -26.25
C ARG A 2 -12.40 -18.20 -25.00
N ASP A 3 -11.22 -18.57 -24.51
CA ASP A 3 -11.10 -19.31 -23.26
C ASP A 3 -11.71 -18.49 -22.13
N VAL A 4 -12.79 -19.00 -21.56
CA VAL A 4 -13.35 -18.50 -20.30
C VAL A 4 -12.42 -18.98 -19.21
N ILE A 5 -11.31 -18.26 -19.00
CA ILE A 5 -10.46 -18.48 -17.83
C ILE A 5 -11.31 -18.11 -16.61
N ASP A 6 -11.61 -19.09 -15.77
CA ASP A 6 -12.34 -18.91 -14.50
C ASP A 6 -11.73 -17.73 -13.70
N GLY A 7 -12.59 -16.88 -13.14
CA GLY A 7 -12.17 -15.78 -12.26
C GLY A 7 -11.34 -16.25 -11.06
N ARG A 8 -11.50 -17.51 -10.64
CA ARG A 8 -10.63 -18.16 -9.65
C ARG A 8 -9.22 -18.39 -10.18
N GLN A 9 -9.08 -18.94 -11.38
CA GLN A 9 -7.78 -19.22 -12.00
C GLN A 9 -7.01 -17.92 -12.25
N THR A 10 -7.72 -16.87 -12.68
CA THR A 10 -7.15 -15.53 -12.90
C THR A 10 -6.57 -14.93 -11.61
N LYS A 11 -7.24 -15.07 -10.46
CA LYS A 11 -6.73 -14.57 -9.17
C LYS A 11 -5.53 -15.35 -8.66
N ILE A 12 -5.50 -16.67 -8.85
CA ILE A 12 -4.36 -17.51 -8.47
C ILE A 12 -3.12 -17.10 -9.28
N ILE A 13 -3.27 -16.95 -10.61
CA ILE A 13 -2.19 -16.48 -11.50
C ILE A 13 -1.70 -15.10 -11.07
N ALA A 14 -2.63 -14.15 -10.84
CA ALA A 14 -2.28 -12.81 -10.39
C ALA A 14 -1.56 -12.80 -9.03
N THR A 15 -1.99 -13.62 -8.06
CA THR A 15 -1.25 -13.75 -6.78
C THR A 15 0.15 -14.34 -6.97
N GLY A 16 0.31 -15.33 -7.86
CA GLY A 16 1.62 -15.88 -8.20
C GLY A 16 2.54 -14.82 -8.83
N GLY A 17 2.00 -14.00 -9.73
CA GLY A 17 2.68 -12.84 -10.29
C GLY A 17 3.09 -11.82 -9.23
N ALA A 18 2.21 -11.52 -8.27
CA ALA A 18 2.50 -10.59 -7.18
C ALA A 18 3.62 -11.11 -6.26
N ILE A 19 3.61 -12.40 -5.89
CA ILE A 19 4.70 -13.01 -5.09
C ILE A 19 6.05 -12.87 -5.82
N ASN A 20 6.08 -13.00 -7.14
CA ASN A 20 7.31 -12.90 -7.93
C ASN A 20 7.89 -11.48 -7.99
N LYS A 21 7.09 -10.45 -7.69
CA LYS A 21 7.55 -9.05 -7.63
C LYS A 21 8.05 -8.66 -6.24
N ILE A 22 7.92 -9.52 -5.24
CA ILE A 22 8.47 -9.27 -3.90
C ILE A 22 9.98 -9.53 -3.93
N THR A 23 10.75 -8.56 -3.45
CA THR A 23 12.19 -8.68 -3.27
C THR A 23 12.52 -9.43 -1.98
N PHE A 24 13.31 -10.50 -2.10
CA PHE A 24 13.81 -11.27 -0.96
C PHE A 24 15.32 -11.05 -0.81
N GLN A 25 15.78 -10.87 0.43
CA GLN A 25 17.19 -10.82 0.79
C GLN A 25 17.57 -12.16 1.40
N GLU A 26 18.52 -12.89 0.82
CA GLU A 26 18.92 -14.23 1.29
C GLU A 26 17.73 -15.21 1.41
N GLY A 27 16.73 -15.10 0.52
CA GLY A 27 15.56 -15.98 0.51
C GLY A 27 14.46 -15.63 1.53
N LYS A 28 14.59 -14.53 2.27
CA LYS A 28 13.60 -14.05 3.27
C LYS A 28 13.24 -12.57 3.05
N LEU A 29 12.11 -12.13 3.58
CA LEU A 29 11.74 -10.71 3.60
C LEU A 29 12.68 -9.91 4.53
N PRO A 30 12.91 -8.62 4.24
CA PRO A 30 13.58 -7.71 5.17
C PRO A 30 12.86 -7.69 6.53
N MET A 31 13.62 -7.81 7.61
CA MET A 31 13.06 -7.86 8.99
C MET A 31 12.66 -6.48 9.53
N ILE A 32 13.02 -5.42 8.81
CA ILE A 32 12.72 -4.03 9.18
C ILE A 32 11.31 -3.60 8.77
N GLU A 33 10.70 -4.30 7.81
CA GLU A 33 9.38 -3.96 7.29
C GLU A 33 8.29 -4.79 7.98
N ASN A 34 7.29 -4.10 8.52
CA ASN A 34 6.12 -4.73 9.13
C ASN A 34 5.10 -5.20 8.09
N GLU A 35 5.16 -4.65 6.87
CA GLU A 35 4.27 -4.96 5.77
C GLU A 35 5.02 -4.86 4.44
N VAL A 36 4.83 -5.85 3.57
CA VAL A 36 5.29 -5.84 2.18
C VAL A 36 4.08 -5.93 1.27
N VAL A 37 4.03 -5.06 0.25
CA VAL A 37 2.92 -5.02 -0.71
C VAL A 37 3.47 -5.22 -2.13
N ALA A 38 2.83 -6.10 -2.90
CA ALA A 38 3.15 -6.31 -4.31
C ALA A 38 1.87 -6.45 -5.14
N ILE A 39 1.91 -5.95 -6.38
CA ILE A 39 0.75 -5.94 -7.28
C ILE A 39 1.06 -6.66 -8.59
N SER A 40 0.13 -7.50 -9.03
CA SER A 40 0.12 -8.07 -10.38
C SER A 40 -1.30 -8.07 -10.92
N ASP A 41 -1.48 -7.55 -12.13
CA ASP A 41 -2.77 -7.41 -12.79
C ASP A 41 -3.80 -6.75 -11.86
N THR A 42 -4.87 -7.47 -11.51
CA THR A 42 -5.95 -6.99 -10.64
C THR A 42 -5.71 -7.27 -9.15
N CYS A 43 -4.59 -7.88 -8.78
CA CYS A 43 -4.32 -8.39 -7.44
C CYS A 43 -3.30 -7.53 -6.70
N SER A 44 -3.65 -7.13 -5.47
CA SER A 44 -2.73 -6.58 -4.48
C SER A 44 -2.52 -7.63 -3.37
N LEU A 45 -1.29 -8.11 -3.26
CA LEU A 45 -0.85 -9.04 -2.24
C LEU A 45 -0.13 -8.26 -1.14
N ILE A 46 -0.57 -8.46 0.10
CA ILE A 46 0.00 -7.85 1.28
C ILE A 46 0.48 -8.95 2.22
N VAL A 47 1.72 -8.87 2.67
CA VAL A 47 2.31 -9.76 3.67
C VAL A 47 2.58 -8.94 4.93
N ARG A 48 1.88 -9.26 6.02
CA ARG A 48 2.05 -8.60 7.33
C ARG A 48 2.92 -9.43 8.25
N ASN A 49 3.97 -8.81 8.78
CA ASN A 49 4.98 -9.40 9.64
C ASN A 49 5.25 -8.53 10.88
N LEU A 50 4.20 -8.22 11.65
CA LEU A 50 4.27 -7.33 12.81
C LEU A 50 5.18 -7.84 13.94
N HIS A 51 5.60 -9.11 13.87
CA HIS A 51 6.44 -9.77 14.87
C HIS A 51 7.84 -10.10 14.34
N GLN A 52 8.26 -9.49 13.21
CA GLN A 52 9.61 -9.63 12.65
C GLN A 52 10.04 -11.10 12.51
N GLN A 53 9.14 -11.94 12.04
CA GLN A 53 9.40 -13.36 11.79
C GLN A 53 10.20 -13.54 10.51
N VAL A 54 10.90 -14.67 10.39
CA VAL A 54 11.49 -15.07 9.12
C VAL A 54 10.38 -15.46 8.15
N VAL A 55 10.21 -14.67 7.09
CA VAL A 55 9.19 -14.90 6.06
C VAL A 55 9.85 -15.29 4.75
N THR A 56 9.65 -16.52 4.31
CA THR A 56 10.14 -17.02 3.01
C THR A 56 9.05 -16.97 1.95
N LYS A 57 9.45 -17.09 0.68
CA LYS A 57 8.52 -17.18 -0.44
C LYS A 57 7.50 -18.32 -0.28
N ASP A 58 7.94 -19.48 0.20
CA ASP A 58 7.06 -20.64 0.36
C ASP A 58 6.08 -20.48 1.53
N LEU A 59 6.47 -19.75 2.59
CA LEU A 59 5.56 -19.37 3.67
C LEU A 59 4.43 -18.46 3.15
N ILE A 60 4.74 -17.54 2.23
CA ILE A 60 3.72 -16.68 1.61
C ILE A 60 2.79 -17.52 0.72
N LYS A 61 3.35 -18.43 -0.10
CA LYS A 61 2.55 -19.33 -0.96
C LYS A 61 1.59 -20.20 -0.15
N SER A 62 2.03 -20.73 1.00
CA SER A 62 1.15 -21.54 1.86
C SER A 62 0.01 -20.71 2.45
N GLY A 63 0.26 -19.45 2.82
CA GLY A 63 -0.78 -18.49 3.21
C GLY A 63 -1.79 -18.22 2.09
N VAL A 64 -1.33 -17.95 0.86
CA VAL A 64 -2.21 -17.74 -0.30
C VAL A 64 -3.05 -19.00 -0.60
N ALA A 65 -2.44 -20.19 -0.54
CA ALA A 65 -3.14 -21.44 -0.74
C ALA A 65 -4.23 -21.67 0.32
N GLU A 66 -3.93 -21.40 1.59
CA GLU A 66 -4.91 -21.48 2.68
C GLU A 66 -6.06 -20.48 2.49
N LEU A 67 -5.76 -19.24 2.08
CA LEU A 67 -6.79 -18.24 1.81
C LEU A 67 -7.77 -18.73 0.76
N PHE A 68 -7.30 -19.26 -0.37
CA PHE A 68 -8.17 -19.74 -1.44
C PHE A 68 -8.83 -21.10 -1.14
N LYS A 69 -8.32 -21.84 -0.15
CA LYS A 69 -9.01 -23.01 0.40
C LYS A 69 -10.23 -22.59 1.23
N GLN A 70 -10.08 -21.58 2.09
CA GLN A 70 -11.17 -21.06 2.92
C GLN A 70 -12.17 -20.21 2.12
N CYS A 71 -11.67 -19.45 1.15
CA CYS A 71 -12.43 -18.47 0.37
C CYS A 71 -12.12 -18.62 -1.13
N PRO A 72 -12.64 -19.67 -1.80
CA PRO A 72 -12.33 -19.95 -3.20
C PRO A 72 -12.59 -18.75 -4.12
N GLY A 73 -11.53 -18.28 -4.79
CA GLY A 73 -11.60 -17.17 -5.75
C GLY A 73 -12.01 -15.82 -5.15
N LYS A 74 -11.96 -15.65 -3.82
CA LYS A 74 -12.31 -14.38 -3.16
C LYS A 74 -11.07 -13.71 -2.55
N CYS A 75 -11.14 -12.40 -2.45
CA CYS A 75 -10.18 -11.61 -1.69
C CYS A 75 -10.44 -11.81 -0.19
N GLY A 76 -9.42 -11.57 0.64
CA GLY A 76 -9.54 -11.74 2.08
C GLY A 76 -8.19 -11.72 2.77
N SER A 77 -8.18 -12.17 4.01
CA SER A 77 -6.99 -12.27 4.84
C SER A 77 -6.96 -13.59 5.58
N VAL A 78 -5.76 -14.15 5.74
CA VAL A 78 -5.56 -15.35 6.54
C VAL A 78 -4.23 -15.28 7.28
N LYS A 79 -4.18 -15.89 8.46
CA LYS A 79 -2.91 -16.18 9.13
C LYS A 79 -2.27 -17.39 8.47
N VAL A 80 -0.95 -17.37 8.29
CA VAL A 80 -0.25 -18.52 7.70
C VAL A 80 -0.31 -19.70 8.69
N PRO A 81 -0.79 -20.89 8.30
CA PRO A 81 -1.00 -22.00 9.23
C PRO A 81 0.25 -22.42 10.02
N SER A 82 1.40 -22.50 9.36
CA SER A 82 2.67 -22.88 9.99
C SER A 82 3.34 -21.74 10.78
N ASN A 83 2.87 -20.50 10.62
CA ASN A 83 3.32 -19.36 11.42
C ASN A 83 2.20 -18.32 11.58
N PRO A 84 1.33 -18.47 12.60
CA PRO A 84 0.18 -17.58 12.80
C PRO A 84 0.51 -16.12 13.13
N LYS A 85 1.80 -15.79 13.34
CA LYS A 85 2.29 -14.42 13.52
C LYS A 85 2.46 -13.67 12.20
N VAL A 86 2.39 -14.38 11.07
CA VAL A 86 2.44 -13.83 9.72
C VAL A 86 1.04 -13.92 9.11
N SER A 87 0.59 -12.85 8.47
CA SER A 87 -0.70 -12.85 7.75
C SER A 87 -0.49 -12.51 6.28
N VAL A 88 -1.25 -13.17 5.42
CA VAL A 88 -1.34 -12.85 3.99
C VAL A 88 -2.72 -12.27 3.71
N LEU A 89 -2.75 -11.17 2.97
CA LEU A 89 -3.98 -10.55 2.51
C LEU A 89 -3.95 -10.42 0.99
N VAL A 90 -5.06 -10.75 0.36
CA VAL A 90 -5.28 -10.52 -1.07
C VAL A 90 -6.41 -9.53 -1.20
N LYS A 91 -6.13 -8.40 -1.86
CA LYS A 91 -7.09 -7.34 -2.18
C LYS A 91 -7.14 -7.12 -3.69
N MET A 92 -8.18 -6.41 -4.13
CA MET A 92 -8.19 -5.88 -5.49
C MET A 92 -7.22 -4.69 -5.59
N ARG A 93 -6.56 -4.56 -6.74
CA ARG A 93 -5.84 -3.35 -7.14
C ARG A 93 -6.80 -2.16 -7.14
N ALA A 94 -6.31 -0.98 -6.72
CA ALA A 94 -7.09 0.24 -6.87
C ALA A 94 -7.34 0.52 -8.36
N PRO A 95 -8.58 0.77 -8.80
CA PRO A 95 -8.88 1.03 -10.20
C PRO A 95 -8.15 2.28 -10.72
N ALA A 96 -7.80 2.26 -12.00
CA ALA A 96 -7.20 3.41 -12.67
C ALA A 96 -8.15 4.63 -12.65
N GLY A 97 -7.57 5.82 -12.53
CA GLY A 97 -8.28 7.09 -12.47
C GLY A 97 -9.04 7.32 -11.16
N THR A 98 -8.74 6.59 -10.08
CA THR A 98 -9.35 6.81 -8.74
C THR A 98 -8.36 7.50 -7.80
N GLN A 99 -8.84 8.15 -6.75
CA GLN A 99 -7.97 8.72 -5.70
C GLN A 99 -7.01 7.70 -5.06
N TRP A 100 -7.31 6.40 -5.20
CA TRP A 100 -6.54 5.31 -4.63
C TRP A 100 -5.46 4.76 -5.57
N GLU A 101 -5.44 5.16 -6.85
CA GLU A 101 -4.50 4.60 -7.83
C GLU A 101 -3.03 4.83 -7.45
N ALA A 102 -2.69 6.02 -6.95
CA ALA A 102 -1.34 6.36 -6.48
C ALA A 102 -0.86 5.55 -5.27
N TRP A 103 -1.79 4.85 -4.60
CA TRP A 103 -1.52 3.98 -3.46
C TRP A 103 -1.24 2.53 -3.89
N ASN A 104 -1.30 2.23 -5.18
CA ASN A 104 -0.84 0.95 -5.70
C ASN A 104 0.68 0.83 -5.51
N ALA A 105 1.16 -0.33 -5.03
CA ALA A 105 2.57 -0.57 -4.72
C ALA A 105 3.52 -0.52 -5.95
N ASP A 106 2.97 -0.58 -7.17
CA ASP A 106 3.70 -0.40 -8.42
C ASP A 106 3.53 1.01 -9.02
N ALA A 107 2.94 1.96 -8.27
CA ALA A 107 2.91 3.35 -8.67
C ALA A 107 4.33 3.92 -8.73
N GLU A 108 4.59 4.75 -9.73
CA GLU A 108 5.90 5.36 -9.96
C GLU A 108 6.28 6.28 -8.79
N LEU A 109 7.40 5.99 -8.13
CA LEU A 109 7.91 6.79 -7.03
C LEU A 109 8.27 8.20 -7.53
N ASN A 110 7.93 9.24 -6.76
CA ASN A 110 8.17 10.65 -7.07
C ASN A 110 7.39 11.22 -8.28
N LYS A 111 6.45 10.47 -8.86
CA LYS A 111 5.55 11.02 -9.86
C LYS A 111 4.35 11.66 -9.18
N PRO A 112 4.11 12.96 -9.36
CA PRO A 112 2.89 13.58 -8.87
C PRO A 112 1.67 12.88 -9.46
N TYR A 113 0.70 12.58 -8.60
CA TYR A 113 -0.61 12.09 -8.98
C TYR A 113 -1.67 13.08 -8.54
N CYS A 114 -2.48 13.54 -9.49
CA CYS A 114 -3.55 14.49 -9.22
C CYS A 114 -4.89 13.81 -9.44
N TYR A 115 -5.79 13.92 -8.46
CA TYR A 115 -7.15 13.46 -8.58
C TYR A 115 -8.07 14.48 -7.89
N GLN A 116 -9.11 14.93 -8.61
CA GLN A 116 -10.14 15.79 -8.05
C GLN A 116 -11.42 14.95 -7.90
N PRO A 117 -11.85 14.61 -6.67
CA PRO A 117 -13.09 13.89 -6.46
C PRO A 117 -14.29 14.74 -6.91
N ASN A 118 -15.28 14.10 -7.51
CA ASN A 118 -16.51 14.78 -7.90
C ASN A 118 -17.19 15.43 -6.69
N GLY A 119 -17.47 16.73 -6.77
CA GLY A 119 -18.13 17.49 -5.71
C GLY A 119 -17.20 18.07 -4.66
N GLU A 120 -15.90 17.78 -4.69
CA GLU A 120 -14.93 18.42 -3.81
C GLU A 120 -14.53 19.81 -4.32
N PRO A 121 -14.32 20.79 -3.42
CA PRO A 121 -13.88 22.12 -3.80
C PRO A 121 -12.55 22.06 -4.55
N GLU A 122 -12.47 22.80 -5.66
CA GLU A 122 -11.20 22.97 -6.36
C GLU A 122 -10.19 23.73 -5.49
N VAL A 123 -8.92 23.34 -5.59
CA VAL A 123 -7.81 24.13 -5.07
C VAL A 123 -7.69 25.41 -5.90
N LYS A 124 -8.10 26.54 -5.32
CA LYS A 124 -8.22 27.81 -6.04
C LYS A 124 -6.88 28.53 -6.25
N SER A 125 -5.86 28.16 -5.49
CA SER A 125 -4.60 28.91 -5.45
C SER A 125 -3.41 28.03 -5.11
N LYS A 126 -2.38 28.06 -5.97
CA LYS A 126 -1.07 27.45 -5.68
C LYS A 126 -0.43 28.03 -4.43
N TYR A 127 -0.63 29.33 -4.17
CA TYR A 127 -0.09 29.99 -2.98
C TYR A 127 -0.66 29.40 -1.70
N ASP A 128 -1.93 29.00 -1.71
CA ASP A 128 -2.58 28.38 -0.56
C ASP A 128 -1.90 27.06 -0.18
N CYS A 129 -1.56 26.23 -1.17
CA CYS A 129 -0.83 24.98 -0.95
C CYS A 129 0.60 25.20 -0.44
N ILE A 130 1.33 26.18 -0.98
CA ILE A 130 2.68 26.50 -0.50
C ILE A 130 2.62 26.97 0.96
N LYS A 131 1.63 27.81 1.30
CA LYS A 131 1.39 28.26 2.69
C LYS A 131 1.04 27.09 3.62
N ALA A 132 0.19 26.17 3.19
CA ALA A 132 -0.16 24.98 3.96
C ALA A 132 1.06 24.06 4.15
N TYR A 133 1.84 23.82 3.10
CA TYR A 133 3.05 23.00 3.14
C TYR A 133 4.10 23.58 4.11
N ASN A 134 4.37 24.88 4.02
CA ASN A 134 5.35 25.56 4.88
C ASN A 134 4.94 25.62 6.37
N GLN A 135 3.69 25.27 6.70
CA GLN A 135 3.20 25.17 8.07
C GLN A 135 3.37 23.75 8.64
N ILE A 136 3.82 22.77 7.85
CA ILE A 136 4.05 21.41 8.33
C ILE A 136 5.24 21.43 9.31
N PRO A 137 5.02 21.09 10.60
CA PRO A 137 6.08 20.99 11.59
C PRO A 137 6.97 19.77 11.31
N ILE A 138 8.24 20.05 11.01
CA ILE A 138 9.27 19.03 10.86
C ILE A 138 10.43 19.22 11.84
N ASP A 139 10.85 18.08 12.37
CA ASP A 139 12.22 17.64 12.53
C ASP A 139 13.42 18.36 11.90
N SER A 140 14.57 18.46 12.59
CA SER A 140 15.87 18.71 11.93
C SER A 140 16.31 17.58 11.00
N GLN A 141 15.74 16.37 11.15
CA GLN A 141 15.93 15.22 10.26
C GLN A 141 14.80 15.12 9.21
N GLY A 142 13.89 16.09 9.17
CA GLY A 142 12.76 16.12 8.24
C GLY A 142 11.57 15.26 8.67
N HIS A 143 11.55 14.73 9.89
CA HIS A 143 10.42 13.95 10.37
C HIS A 143 9.22 14.82 10.76
N LEU A 144 8.01 14.34 10.48
CA LEU A 144 6.77 14.99 10.94
C LEU A 144 6.71 14.97 12.47
N THR A 145 6.51 16.13 13.10
CA THR A 145 6.41 16.25 14.56
C THR A 145 5.16 16.99 14.99
N HIS A 146 4.66 16.71 16.19
CA HIS A 146 3.63 17.54 16.81
C HIS A 146 3.96 17.82 18.26
N LYS A 147 3.77 19.07 18.69
CA LYS A 147 4.16 19.59 20.02
C LYS A 147 3.67 18.73 21.20
N SER A 148 2.59 17.97 21.02
CA SER A 148 2.00 17.12 22.06
C SER A 148 2.10 15.61 21.83
N LYS A 149 2.58 15.13 20.66
CA LYS A 149 2.47 13.71 20.27
C LYS A 149 3.77 13.06 19.76
N GLY A 150 4.88 13.81 19.64
CA GLY A 150 6.12 13.26 19.12
C GLY A 150 6.07 13.02 17.60
N LEU A 151 6.68 11.93 17.14
CA LEU A 151 6.75 11.52 15.74
C LEU A 151 5.36 11.15 15.19
N LEU A 152 4.97 11.73 14.07
CA LEU A 152 3.69 11.44 13.42
C LEU A 152 3.87 10.69 12.10
N THR A 153 2.91 9.82 11.80
CA THR A 153 2.86 9.09 10.52
C THR A 153 2.03 9.77 9.45
N GLN A 154 1.17 10.72 9.86
CA GLN A 154 0.34 11.53 8.99
C GLN A 154 -0.01 12.85 9.69
N MET A 155 -0.11 13.92 8.90
CA MET A 155 -0.70 15.20 9.33
C MET A 155 -1.50 15.79 8.19
N GLY A 156 -2.54 16.57 8.48
CA GLY A 156 -3.20 17.44 7.52
C GLY A 156 -3.05 18.89 7.95
N VAL A 157 -2.66 19.77 7.03
CA VAL A 157 -2.56 21.21 7.26
C VAL A 157 -3.36 21.92 6.18
N THR A 158 -4.30 22.77 6.59
CA THR A 158 -5.17 23.52 5.69
C THR A 158 -4.83 25.00 5.74
N PHE A 159 -4.70 25.63 4.58
CA PHE A 159 -4.64 27.09 4.45
C PHE A 159 -5.45 27.51 3.23
N GLY A 160 -6.40 28.43 3.43
CA GLY A 160 -7.28 28.88 2.35
C GLY A 160 -8.04 27.72 1.70
N SER A 161 -7.85 27.57 0.38
CA SER A 161 -8.48 26.52 -0.43
C SER A 161 -7.71 25.19 -0.48
N CYS A 162 -6.55 25.08 0.16
CA CYS A 162 -5.68 23.90 0.02
C CYS A 162 -5.45 23.19 1.35
N THR A 163 -5.53 21.86 1.32
CA THR A 163 -5.13 20.98 2.42
C THR A 163 -3.98 20.10 1.95
N VAL A 164 -2.82 20.20 2.61
CA VAL A 164 -1.67 19.34 2.35
C VAL A 164 -1.60 18.29 3.44
N SER A 165 -1.55 17.00 3.05
CA SER A 165 -1.54 15.89 4.00
C SER A 165 -0.35 14.95 3.80
N PRO A 166 0.86 15.30 4.30
CA PRO A 166 2.01 14.41 4.22
C PRO A 166 1.74 13.12 5.01
N GLN A 167 2.15 11.99 4.43
CA GLN A 167 2.14 10.68 5.09
C GLN A 167 3.53 10.07 5.02
N SER A 168 4.06 9.64 6.16
CA SER A 168 5.30 8.87 6.21
C SER A 168 4.99 7.41 5.91
N HIS A 169 4.98 7.04 4.64
CA HIS A 169 5.09 5.64 4.24
C HIS A 169 6.55 5.36 3.88
N ILE A 170 7.03 4.15 4.15
CA ILE A 170 8.39 3.66 3.79
C ILE A 170 8.63 3.74 2.26
N ASN A 171 7.55 3.91 1.52
CA ASN A 171 7.43 4.18 0.10
C ASN A 171 6.85 5.60 -0.05
N SER A 172 7.75 6.59 -0.13
CA SER A 172 7.44 8.02 -0.11
C SER A 172 6.71 8.47 -1.38
N ASN A 173 5.38 8.47 -1.37
CA ASN A 173 4.58 9.27 -2.31
C ASN A 173 3.88 10.39 -1.54
N CYS A 174 4.44 11.60 -1.61
CA CYS A 174 3.72 12.81 -1.21
C CYS A 174 2.54 12.99 -2.17
N SER A 175 1.32 12.89 -1.65
CA SER A 175 0.12 13.33 -2.37
C SER A 175 -0.04 14.84 -2.13
N VAL A 176 -0.06 15.63 -3.20
CA VAL A 176 -0.48 17.05 -3.18
C VAL A 176 -1.96 17.11 -3.48
#